data_AF-T1C004-F1
#
_entry.id   AF-T1C004-F1
#
_cell.length_a   1.000
_cell.length_b   1.000
_cell.length_c   1.000
_cell.angle_alpha   90.00
_cell.angle_beta   90.00
_cell.angle_gamma   90.00
#
_symmetry.space_group_name_H-M   'P 1'
#
loop_
_entity.id
_entity.type
_entity.pdbx_description
1 polymer ?
#
loop_
_entity_poly.entity_id
_entity_poly.type
_entity_poly.pdbx_seq_one_letter_code
_entity_poly.pdbx_strand_id
1 'polypeptide(L)' 'GSEIHTQDKGTPQGSPLSPLLANIYLDQLDKQWKSSGLQNRYTEDAHLIRYADDYLVLMTGNPAVAKKKLDEIMEDIDL' A
#
# COMPACT_ATOMS: atom_id res chain seq x y z
N GLY A 1 42.42 -6.13 -12.97
CA GLY A 1 41.55 -7.10 -12.29
C GLY A 1 40.75 -6.35 -11.25
N SER A 2 39.41 -6.39 -11.42
CA SER A 2 38.32 -5.90 -10.55
C SER A 2 38.29 -4.42 -10.16
N GLU A 3 37.45 -3.64 -10.87
CA GLU A 3 36.85 -2.39 -10.40
C GLU A 3 35.75 -2.69 -9.37
N ILE A 4 35.74 -1.97 -8.26
CA ILE A 4 34.68 -2.03 -7.22
C ILE A 4 33.77 -0.82 -7.43
N HIS A 5 32.53 -1.08 -7.85
CA HIS A 5 31.50 -0.05 -8.01
C HIS A 5 30.67 0.01 -6.72
N THR A 6 30.82 1.06 -5.92
CA THR A 6 29.95 1.33 -4.77
C THR A 6 28.66 1.97 -5.27
N GLN A 7 27.52 1.30 -5.04
CA GLN A 7 26.19 1.84 -5.32
C GLN A 7 25.78 2.80 -4.19
N ASP A 8 25.85 4.11 -4.44
CA ASP A 8 25.51 5.18 -3.47
C ASP A 8 24.00 5.45 -3.31
N LYS A 9 23.11 4.68 -3.96
CA LYS A 9 21.65 4.74 -3.74
C LYS A 9 20.99 3.38 -3.92
N GLY A 10 20.57 2.81 -2.80
CA GLY A 10 19.79 1.58 -2.71
C GLY A 10 19.86 1.05 -1.28
N THR A 11 18.71 0.86 -0.64
CA THR A 11 18.63 0.19 0.67
C THR A 11 19.19 -1.23 0.52
N PRO A 12 20.07 -1.70 1.43
CA PRO A 12 20.50 -3.09 1.42
C PRO A 12 19.26 -4.00 1.41
N GLN A 13 19.04 -4.71 0.31
CA GLN A 13 17.89 -5.58 0.15
C GLN A 13 18.06 -6.77 1.09
N GLY A 14 17.50 -6.67 2.31
CA GLY A 14 17.67 -7.71 3.33
C GLY A 14 17.52 -7.30 4.79
N SER A 15 16.84 -6.20 5.13
CA SER A 15 16.46 -5.98 6.53
C SER A 15 15.17 -6.77 6.83
N PRO A 16 15.17 -7.71 7.80
CA PRO A 16 13.98 -8.48 8.19
C PRO A 16 12.87 -7.59 8.78
N LEU A 17 13.16 -6.31 9.03
CA LEU A 17 12.19 -5.32 9.48
C LEU A 17 11.26 -4.83 8.35
N SER A 18 11.67 -4.94 7.08
CA SER A 18 10.87 -4.44 5.95
C SER A 18 9.49 -5.11 5.84
N PRO A 19 9.38 -6.46 5.88
CA PRO A 19 8.07 -7.09 5.89
C PRO A 19 7.27 -6.79 7.16
N LEU A 20 7.93 -6.56 8.30
CA LEU A 20 7.22 -6.22 9.54
C LEU A 20 6.62 -4.81 9.49
N LEU A 21 7.40 -3.84 9.01
CA LEU A 21 6.97 -2.44 8.88
C LEU A 21 5.93 -2.30 7.77
N ALA A 22 6.10 -3.00 6.65
CA ALA A 22 5.08 -3.12 5.61
C ALA A 22 3.79 -3.64 6.24
N ASN A 23 3.79 -4.77 6.96
CA ASN A 23 2.59 -5.30 7.60
C ASN A 23 1.90 -4.33 8.58
N ILE A 24 2.65 -3.54 9.36
CA ILE A 24 2.07 -2.53 10.28
C ILE A 24 1.43 -1.37 9.52
N TYR A 25 2.14 -0.80 8.53
CA TYR A 25 1.61 0.25 7.67
C TYR A 25 0.35 -0.23 6.95
N LEU A 26 0.47 -1.43 6.40
CA LEU A 26 -0.58 -2.12 5.74
C LEU A 26 -1.79 -2.24 6.69
N ASP A 27 -1.67 -2.76 7.90
CA ASP A 27 -2.78 -2.90 8.86
C ASP A 27 -3.54 -1.56 9.09
N GLN A 28 -2.82 -0.43 9.14
CA GLN A 28 -3.44 0.90 9.22
C GLN A 28 -4.23 1.25 7.96
N LEU A 29 -3.67 1.00 6.77
CA LEU A 29 -4.37 1.18 5.49
C LEU A 29 -5.68 0.36 5.44
N ASP A 30 -5.70 -0.88 5.91
CA ASP A 30 -6.92 -1.71 5.90
C ASP A 30 -8.00 -1.18 6.86
N LYS A 31 -7.60 -0.72 8.05
CA LYS A 31 -8.51 -0.07 9.00
C LYS A 31 -9.13 1.19 8.41
N GLN A 32 -8.32 2.06 7.83
CA GLN A 32 -8.80 3.28 7.20
C GLN A 32 -9.68 2.99 5.98
N TRP A 33 -9.28 2.03 5.13
CA TRP A 33 -10.06 1.60 3.97
C TRP A 33 -11.44 1.06 4.37
N LYS A 34 -11.52 0.23 5.41
CA LYS A 34 -12.81 -0.24 5.94
C LYS A 34 -13.67 0.89 6.49
N SER A 35 -13.06 1.85 7.19
CA SER A 35 -13.76 3.02 7.73
C SER A 35 -14.27 3.98 6.63
N SER A 36 -13.62 3.98 5.45
CA SER A 36 -13.99 4.85 4.32
C SER A 36 -15.34 4.50 3.67
N GLY A 37 -15.89 3.31 3.96
CA GLY A 37 -17.15 2.84 3.36
C GLY A 37 -17.03 2.39 1.90
N LEU A 38 -15.85 2.45 1.30
CA LEU A 38 -15.61 2.10 -0.11
C LEU A 38 -15.92 0.62 -0.46
N GLN A 39 -15.83 -0.28 0.52
CA GLN A 39 -16.18 -1.71 0.34
C GLN A 39 -17.69 -1.94 0.21
N ASN A 40 -18.52 -0.89 0.33
CA ASN A 40 -19.96 -1.02 0.23
C ASN A 40 -20.38 -1.25 -1.23
N ARG A 41 -20.93 -2.45 -1.45
CA ARG A 41 -21.43 -2.95 -2.74
C ARG A 41 -22.50 -2.07 -3.39
N TYR A 42 -23.20 -1.25 -2.60
CA TYR A 42 -24.25 -0.35 -3.11
C TYR A 42 -23.72 1.03 -3.51
N THR A 43 -22.43 1.30 -3.31
CA THR A 43 -21.79 2.59 -3.63
C THR A 43 -20.67 2.37 -4.65
N GLU A 44 -19.42 2.41 -4.21
CA GLU A 44 -18.23 2.32 -5.07
C GLU A 44 -17.77 0.86 -5.33
N ASP A 45 -18.22 -0.10 -4.49
CA ASP A 45 -17.89 -1.54 -4.57
C ASP A 45 -16.38 -1.79 -4.75
N ALA A 46 -15.56 -1.15 -3.92
CA ALA A 46 -14.11 -1.17 -4.00
C ALA A 46 -13.47 -1.98 -2.83
N HIS A 47 -12.86 -3.11 -3.18
CA HIS A 47 -12.32 -4.11 -2.28
C HIS A 47 -10.79 -4.07 -2.29
N LEU A 48 -10.20 -3.87 -1.11
CA LEU A 48 -8.76 -3.97 -0.90
C LEU A 48 -8.41 -5.41 -0.52
N ILE A 49 -7.56 -6.05 -1.31
CA ILE A 49 -7.04 -7.40 -1.09
C ILE A 49 -5.53 -7.28 -0.84
N ARG A 50 -5.02 -8.04 0.12
CA ARG A 50 -3.58 -8.02 0.46
C ARG A 50 -2.91 -9.33 0.13
N TYR A 51 -1.64 -9.26 -0.23
CA TYR A 51 -0.79 -10.42 -0.40
C TYR A 51 0.61 -10.10 0.12
N ALA A 52 0.95 -10.60 1.31
CA ALA A 52 2.20 -10.29 2.01
C ALA A 52 2.44 -8.76 2.08
N ASP A 53 3.50 -8.28 1.43
CA ASP A 53 3.88 -6.87 1.40
C ASP A 53 3.17 -6.06 0.29
N ASP A 54 2.37 -6.74 -0.55
CA ASP A 54 1.65 -6.15 -1.68
C ASP A 54 0.13 -6.00 -1.40
N TYR A 55 -0.53 -5.13 -2.16
CA TYR A 55 -1.99 -4.97 -2.15
C TYR A 55 -2.57 -4.79 -3.55
N LEU A 56 -3.84 -5.18 -3.69
CA LEU A 56 -4.64 -5.07 -4.91
C LEU A 56 -5.97 -4.41 -4.56
N VAL A 57 -6.38 -3.41 -5.34
CA VAL A 57 -7.72 -2.82 -5.22
C VAL A 57 -8.56 -3.27 -6.41
N LEU A 58 -9.65 -3.98 -6.13
CA LEU A 58 -10.66 -4.37 -7.12
C LEU A 58 -11.86 -3.44 -6.98
N MET A 59 -12.35 -2.88 -8.08
CA MET A 59 -13.56 -2.07 -8.05
C MET A 59 -14.37 -2.17 -9.32
N THR A 60 -15.67 -1.94 -9.17
CA THR A 60 -16.64 -1.95 -10.28
C THR A 60 -16.89 -0.53 -10.84
N GLY A 61 -16.58 0.51 -10.05
CA GLY A 61 -16.78 1.93 -10.39
C GLY A 61 -15.58 2.62 -11.06
N ASN A 62 -15.48 3.95 -10.89
CA ASN A 62 -14.42 4.76 -11.49
C ASN A 62 -13.09 4.63 -10.72
N PRO A 63 -12.00 4.15 -11.36
CA PRO A 63 -10.67 3.97 -10.73
C PRO A 63 -10.09 5.24 -10.08
N ALA A 64 -10.48 6.42 -10.55
CA ALA A 64 -10.04 7.68 -9.97
C ALA A 64 -10.51 7.87 -8.52
N VAL A 65 -11.67 7.32 -8.14
CA VAL A 65 -12.23 7.45 -6.79
C VAL A 65 -11.41 6.63 -5.80
N ALA A 66 -11.15 5.37 -6.12
CA ALA A 66 -10.32 4.49 -5.29
C ALA A 66 -8.89 5.01 -5.19
N LYS A 67 -8.31 5.47 -6.32
CA LYS A 67 -6.96 6.04 -6.33
C LYS A 67 -6.87 7.29 -5.46
N LYS A 68 -7.81 8.24 -5.60
CA LYS A 68 -7.84 9.44 -4.78
C LYS A 68 -7.93 9.10 -3.29
N LYS A 69 -8.78 8.13 -2.93
CA LYS A 69 -8.92 7.73 -1.52
C LYS A 69 -7.68 7.02 -0.99
N LEU A 70 -7.02 6.24 -1.84
CA LEU A 70 -5.73 5.63 -1.50
C LEU A 70 -4.69 6.72 -1.25
N ASP A 71 -4.56 7.70 -2.14
CA ASP A 71 -3.64 8.83 -2.01
C ASP A 71 -3.90 9.58 -0.68
N GLU A 72 -5.17 9.86 -0.33
CA GLU A 72 -5.56 10.47 0.96
C GLU A 72 -5.13 9.61 2.17
N ILE A 73 -5.34 8.29 2.13
CA ILE A 73 -4.97 7.40 3.23
C ILE A 73 -3.45 7.28 3.36
N MET A 74 -2.71 7.32 2.24
CA MET A 74 -1.25 7.26 2.25
C MET A 74 -0.65 8.53 2.86
N GLU A 75 -1.18 9.71 2.55
CA GLU A 75 -0.79 10.97 3.20
C GLU A 75 -1.04 10.93 4.71
N ASP A 76 -2.17 10.38 5.16
CA ASP A 76 -2.52 10.30 6.58
C ASP A 76 -1.62 9.35 7.40
N ILE A 77 -0.97 8.38 6.75
CA ILE A 77 -0.08 7.41 7.41
C ILE A 77 1.40 7.87 7.35
N ASP A 78 1.67 9.08 6.84
CA ASP A 78 3.01 9.71 6.80
C ASP A 78 4.05 8.88 6.01
N LEU A 79 3.62 8.36 4.84
CA LEU A 79 4.49 7.75 3.80
C LEU A 79 4.78 8.72 2.65
#